data_AF-A0A4Y2HZ57-F1
#
_entry.id   AF-A0A4Y2HZ57-F1
#
_cell.length_a   1.000
_cell.length_b   1.000
_cell.length_c   1.000
_cell.angle_alpha   90.00
_cell.angle_beta   90.00
_cell.angle_gamma   90.00
#
_symmetry.space_group_name_H-M   'P 1'
#
loop_
_entity.id
_entity.type
_entity.pdbx_description
1 polymer ?
#
loop_
_entity_poly.entity_id
_entity_poly.type
_entity_poly.pdbx_seq_one_letter_code
_entity_poly.pdbx_strand_id
1 'polypeptide(L)'
;MSTSTVSAVVTFMKSPLVSWAKTFQDEEKKILEYRCLCDGLFIYNMWLEIDPHPPYHGISSSTDDLATRIRNLDIILHNIKAFYEEVLGQLLLIKVPDILTLAKLNDEHSSVGEMEVLLLLILGCAVQCERKEHFIEIIKSMDLEIQHKIVRLHFSK
;
A
#
# COMPACT_ATOMS: atom_id res chain seq x y z
N MET A 1 -28.47 23.66 -6.02
CA MET A 1 -27.23 23.13 -6.62
C MET A 1 -26.71 22.07 -5.66
N SER A 2 -26.99 20.80 -5.94
CA SER A 2 -26.46 19.68 -5.16
C SER A 2 -24.97 19.56 -5.46
N THR A 3 -24.13 19.91 -4.50
CA THR A 3 -22.71 19.56 -4.52
C THR A 3 -22.63 18.03 -4.55
N SER A 4 -22.31 17.45 -5.71
CA SER A 4 -21.97 16.04 -5.79
C SER A 4 -20.67 15.83 -5.04
N THR A 5 -20.75 15.37 -3.79
CA THR A 5 -19.58 14.95 -3.02
C THR A 5 -18.87 13.86 -3.81
N VAL A 6 -17.67 14.15 -4.30
CA VAL A 6 -16.85 13.15 -4.98
C VAL A 6 -16.45 12.09 -3.96
N SER A 7 -16.63 10.81 -4.29
CA SER A 7 -16.27 9.68 -3.40
C SER A 7 -14.81 9.78 -2.97
N ALA A 8 -14.54 9.49 -1.69
CA ALA A 8 -13.20 9.47 -1.12
C ALA A 8 -12.32 8.44 -1.85
N VAL A 9 -12.90 7.26 -2.14
CA VAL A 9 -12.24 6.19 -2.90
C VAL A 9 -11.87 6.66 -4.31
N VAL A 10 -12.79 7.31 -5.03
CA VAL A 10 -12.53 7.81 -6.39
C VAL A 10 -11.38 8.82 -6.41
N THR A 11 -11.33 9.68 -5.40
CA THR A 11 -10.24 10.67 -5.24
C THR A 11 -8.92 9.97 -4.91
N PHE A 12 -8.95 9.03 -3.97
CA PHE A 12 -7.77 8.26 -3.55
C PHE A 12 -7.18 7.39 -4.66
N MET A 13 -8.00 6.76 -5.50
CA MET A 13 -7.54 5.93 -6.61
C MET A 13 -6.83 6.69 -7.74
N LYS A 14 -6.91 8.04 -7.70
CA LYS A 14 -6.16 8.97 -8.56
C LYS A 14 -4.95 9.59 -7.86
N SER A 15 -4.68 9.19 -6.62
CA SER A 15 -3.58 9.74 -5.83
C SER A 15 -2.22 9.27 -6.36
N PRO A 16 -1.15 10.05 -6.10
CA PRO A 16 0.23 9.65 -6.40
C PRO A 16 0.64 8.29 -5.84
N LEU A 17 0.17 7.94 -4.64
CA LEU A 17 0.46 6.64 -4.02
C LEU A 17 -0.14 5.48 -4.80
N VAL A 18 -1.38 5.62 -5.26
CA VAL A 18 -2.01 4.60 -6.10
C VAL A 18 -1.39 4.56 -7.49
N SER A 19 -0.99 5.70 -8.05
CA SER A 19 -0.23 5.73 -9.30
C SER A 19 1.11 5.00 -9.17
N TRP A 20 1.80 5.14 -8.05
CA TRP A 20 3.03 4.40 -7.77
C TRP A 20 2.74 2.91 -7.57
N ALA A 21 1.71 2.56 -6.81
CA ALA A 21 1.32 1.16 -6.61
C ALA A 21 1.01 0.46 -7.96
N LYS A 22 0.38 1.17 -8.90
CA LYS A 22 0.07 0.66 -10.25
C LYS A 22 1.32 0.31 -11.08
N THR A 23 2.52 0.79 -10.75
CA THR A 23 3.74 0.40 -11.49
C THR A 23 4.14 -1.05 -11.25
N PHE A 24 3.55 -1.71 -10.25
CA PHE A 24 3.74 -3.13 -9.94
C PHE A 24 2.70 -4.03 -10.61
N GLN A 25 1.75 -3.44 -11.34
CA GLN A 25 0.74 -4.19 -12.04
C GLN A 25 1.28 -4.67 -13.39
N ASP A 26 1.00 -5.92 -13.76
CA ASP A 26 1.26 -6.39 -15.12
C ASP A 26 0.48 -5.55 -16.14
N GLU A 27 1.14 -5.12 -17.22
CA GLU A 27 0.55 -4.28 -18.28
C GLU A 27 -0.71 -4.90 -18.92
N GLU A 28 -0.80 -6.24 -18.90
CA GLU A 28 -1.94 -6.99 -19.46
C GLU A 28 -3.13 -7.12 -18.50
N LYS A 29 -3.00 -6.70 -17.23
CA LYS A 29 -4.06 -6.86 -16.22
C LYS A 29 -5.09 -5.73 -16.26
N LYS A 30 -6.31 -6.07 -15.83
CA LYS A 30 -7.46 -5.16 -15.69
C LYS A 30 -7.16 -3.97 -14.77
N ILE A 31 -7.95 -2.91 -14.90
CA ILE A 31 -7.93 -1.73 -14.03
C ILE A 31 -7.87 -2.14 -12.55
N LEU A 32 -6.89 -1.60 -11.80
CA LEU A 32 -6.80 -1.79 -10.35
C LEU A 32 -7.99 -1.12 -9.65
N GLU A 33 -8.84 -1.93 -9.03
CA GLU A 33 -9.95 -1.48 -8.20
C GLU A 33 -9.52 -1.33 -6.74
N TYR A 34 -10.21 -0.45 -5.99
CA TYR A 34 -9.91 -0.23 -4.57
C TYR A 34 -10.02 -1.53 -3.74
N ARG A 35 -10.97 -2.40 -4.08
CA ARG A 35 -11.16 -3.69 -3.41
C ARG A 35 -9.93 -4.60 -3.51
N CYS A 36 -9.17 -4.53 -4.60
CA CYS A 36 -7.93 -5.30 -4.79
C CYS A 36 -6.81 -4.83 -3.84
N LEU A 37 -6.86 -3.58 -3.36
CA LEU A 37 -5.95 -3.12 -2.31
C LEU A 37 -6.37 -3.70 -0.96
N CYS A 38 -7.67 -3.69 -0.67
CA CYS A 38 -8.23 -4.06 0.64
C CYS A 38 -8.30 -5.56 0.88
N ASP A 39 -8.12 -6.41 -0.14
CA ASP A 39 -8.05 -7.85 0.01
C ASP A 39 -6.64 -8.40 0.33
N GLY A 40 -5.64 -7.52 0.22
CA GLY A 40 -4.24 -7.79 0.54
C GLY A 40 -3.46 -8.58 -0.51
N LEU A 41 -4.09 -9.10 -1.58
CA LEU A 41 -3.36 -9.92 -2.55
C LEU A 41 -2.42 -9.07 -3.40
N PHE A 42 -2.94 -7.97 -3.96
CA PHE A 42 -2.14 -7.06 -4.77
C PHE A 42 -1.00 -6.43 -3.95
N ILE A 43 -1.33 -5.98 -2.73
CA ILE A 43 -0.37 -5.39 -1.80
C ILE A 43 0.75 -6.39 -1.44
N TYR A 44 0.42 -7.67 -1.25
CA TYR A 44 1.44 -8.68 -0.98
C TYR A 44 2.35 -8.93 -2.18
N ASN A 45 1.82 -8.93 -3.40
CA ASN A 45 2.65 -9.07 -4.60
C ASN A 45 3.60 -7.87 -4.74
N MET A 46 3.14 -6.65 -4.45
CA MET A 46 4.03 -5.48 -4.35
C MET A 46 5.11 -5.69 -3.29
N TRP A 47 4.72 -6.23 -2.13
CA TRP A 47 5.65 -6.49 -1.03
C TRP A 47 6.75 -7.47 -1.43
N LEU A 48 6.44 -8.51 -2.21
CA LEU A 48 7.44 -9.49 -2.68
C LEU A 48 8.48 -8.89 -3.63
N GLU A 49 8.18 -7.77 -4.30
CA GLU A 49 9.19 -7.02 -5.04
C GLU A 49 10.13 -6.24 -4.11
N ILE A 50 9.67 -5.84 -2.92
CA ILE A 50 10.49 -5.09 -1.97
C ILE A 50 11.35 -6.04 -1.14
N ASP A 51 10.74 -7.11 -0.63
CA ASP A 51 11.36 -8.18 0.13
C ASP A 51 10.92 -9.53 -0.45
N PRO A 52 11.76 -10.19 -1.26
CA PRO A 52 11.42 -11.47 -1.88
C PRO A 52 11.36 -12.65 -0.92
N HIS A 53 11.91 -12.52 0.30
CA HIS A 53 11.97 -13.62 1.28
C HIS A 53 11.40 -13.19 2.64
N PRO A 54 10.14 -12.71 2.70
CA PRO A 54 9.57 -12.19 3.93
C PRO A 54 9.28 -13.33 4.91
N PRO A 55 9.39 -13.14 6.23
CA PRO A 55 9.22 -14.22 7.20
C PRO A 55 7.79 -14.76 7.31
N TYR A 56 6.77 -13.95 6.96
CA TYR A 56 5.36 -14.36 7.01
C TYR A 56 4.79 -14.54 5.59
N HIS A 57 4.19 -15.73 5.37
CA HIS A 57 3.63 -16.15 4.08
C HIS A 57 2.17 -16.61 4.20
N GLY A 58 1.62 -17.12 3.09
CA GLY A 58 0.34 -17.82 3.08
C GLY A 58 -0.86 -16.94 2.73
N ILE A 59 -0.66 -15.84 2.00
CA ILE A 59 -1.76 -15.07 1.44
C ILE A 59 -2.67 -15.97 0.60
N SER A 60 -3.98 -15.84 0.78
CA SER A 60 -4.98 -16.57 -0.02
C SER A 60 -5.49 -15.68 -1.15
N SER A 61 -5.65 -16.26 -2.34
CA SER A 61 -6.29 -15.61 -3.49
C SER A 61 -7.81 -15.62 -3.43
N SER A 62 -8.42 -16.44 -2.56
CA SER A 62 -9.88 -16.54 -2.39
C SER A 62 -10.35 -15.56 -1.33
N THR A 63 -10.46 -14.28 -1.69
CA THR A 63 -10.64 -13.16 -0.75
C THR A 63 -12.10 -12.71 -0.56
N ASP A 64 -13.05 -13.57 -0.92
CA ASP A 64 -14.48 -13.26 -0.85
C ASP A 64 -14.98 -13.07 0.59
N ASP A 65 -14.43 -13.85 1.53
CA ASP A 65 -14.80 -13.76 2.93
C ASP A 65 -13.93 -12.75 3.71
N LEU A 66 -14.53 -12.17 4.76
CA LEU A 66 -13.89 -11.15 5.58
C LEU A 66 -12.69 -11.68 6.36
N ALA A 67 -12.74 -12.92 6.84
CA ALA A 67 -11.67 -13.48 7.67
C ALA A 67 -10.38 -13.66 6.84
N THR A 68 -10.52 -14.10 5.58
CA THR A 68 -9.39 -14.21 4.66
C THR A 68 -8.76 -12.85 4.38
N ARG A 69 -9.55 -11.79 4.13
CA ARG A 69 -9.01 -10.43 3.93
C ARG A 69 -8.26 -9.93 5.16
N ILE A 70 -8.83 -10.10 6.36
CA ILE A 70 -8.19 -9.72 7.62
C ILE A 70 -6.85 -10.44 7.76
N ARG A 71 -6.84 -11.76 7.56
CA ARG A 71 -5.63 -12.59 7.67
C ARG A 71 -4.56 -12.18 6.65
N ASN A 72 -4.96 -11.89 5.41
CA ASN A 72 -4.04 -11.43 4.38
C ASN A 72 -3.37 -10.09 4.77
N LEU A 73 -4.17 -9.11 5.22
CA LEU A 73 -3.66 -7.82 5.66
C LEU A 73 -2.80 -7.94 6.93
N ASP A 74 -3.13 -8.86 7.82
CA ASP A 74 -2.35 -9.14 9.04
C ASP A 74 -0.95 -9.67 8.70
N ILE A 75 -0.84 -10.59 7.73
CA ILE A 75 0.45 -11.10 7.23
C ILE A 75 1.30 -9.96 6.67
N ILE A 76 0.70 -9.08 5.85
CA ILE A 76 1.41 -7.91 5.29
C ILE A 76 1.94 -7.01 6.42
N LEU A 77 1.09 -6.72 7.42
CA LEU A 77 1.48 -5.86 8.52
C LEU A 77 2.62 -6.44 9.37
N HIS A 78 2.62 -7.76 9.59
CA HIS A 78 3.70 -8.44 10.28
C HIS A 78 5.01 -8.41 9.48
N ASN A 79 4.95 -8.58 8.17
CA ASN A 79 6.13 -8.45 7.31
C ASN A 79 6.70 -7.03 7.33
N ILE A 80 5.85 -6.00 7.27
CA ILE A 80 6.30 -4.60 7.39
C ILE A 80 7.03 -4.39 8.72
N LYS A 81 6.46 -4.82 9.84
CA LYS A 81 7.08 -4.70 11.16
C LYS A 81 8.42 -5.42 11.23
N ALA A 82 8.47 -6.67 10.78
CA ALA A 82 9.71 -7.46 10.75
C ALA A 82 10.78 -6.79 9.87
N PHE A 83 10.40 -6.21 8.72
CA PHE A 83 11.34 -5.49 7.88
C PHE A 83 11.95 -4.28 8.58
N TYR A 84 11.14 -3.47 9.30
CA TYR A 84 11.67 -2.35 10.07
C TYR A 84 12.64 -2.81 11.17
N GLU A 85 12.27 -3.84 11.93
CA GLU A 85 13.06 -4.30 13.08
C GLU A 85 14.31 -5.07 12.66
N GLU A 86 14.17 -6.03 11.74
CA GLU A 86 15.20 -7.01 11.40
C GLU A 86 16.08 -6.56 10.22
N VAL A 87 15.52 -5.84 9.24
CA VAL A 87 16.26 -5.41 8.05
C VAL A 87 16.79 -3.99 8.21
N LEU A 88 15.95 -3.05 8.66
CA LEU A 88 16.36 -1.65 8.83
C LEU A 88 17.01 -1.37 10.19
N GLY A 89 16.80 -2.24 11.19
CA GLY A 89 17.27 -2.01 12.56
C GLY A 89 16.61 -0.81 13.24
N GLN A 90 15.37 -0.47 12.84
CA GLN A 90 14.62 0.71 13.29
C GLN A 90 13.35 0.29 14.01
N LEU A 91 13.00 1.01 15.09
CA LEU A 91 11.71 0.84 15.75
C LEU A 91 10.62 1.56 14.95
N LEU A 92 9.54 0.86 14.60
CA LEU A 92 8.40 1.45 13.92
C LEU A 92 7.57 2.33 14.87
N LEU A 93 7.88 3.62 14.94
CA LEU A 93 7.23 4.60 15.82
C LEU A 93 5.93 5.21 15.27
N ILE A 94 5.59 4.91 14.02
CA ILE A 94 4.39 5.45 13.37
C ILE A 94 3.17 4.55 13.58
N LYS A 95 1.97 5.16 13.51
CA LYS A 95 0.70 4.44 13.61
C LYS A 95 0.62 3.36 12.52
N VAL A 96 0.42 2.11 12.94
CA VAL A 96 0.10 1.00 12.03
C VAL A 96 -1.36 1.09 11.56
N PRO A 97 -1.67 0.68 10.33
CA PRO A 97 -3.02 0.77 9.79
C PRO A 97 -3.97 -0.18 10.50
N ASP A 98 -5.22 0.24 10.70
CA ASP A 98 -6.31 -0.62 11.19
C ASP A 98 -6.83 -1.54 10.07
N ILE A 99 -6.31 -2.77 10.08
CA ILE A 99 -6.67 -3.79 9.08
C ILE A 99 -8.14 -4.22 9.14
N LEU A 100 -8.84 -4.05 10.27
CA LEU A 100 -10.27 -4.38 10.35
C LEU A 100 -11.10 -3.35 9.58
N THR A 101 -10.72 -2.08 9.68
CA THR A 101 -11.33 -0.99 8.91
C THR A 101 -11.11 -1.19 7.41
N LEU A 102 -9.90 -1.62 7.01
CA LEU A 102 -9.59 -1.98 5.62
C LEU A 102 -10.42 -3.17 5.11
N ALA A 103 -10.48 -4.27 5.87
CA ALA A 103 -11.11 -5.50 5.40
C ALA A 103 -12.65 -5.42 5.33
N LYS A 104 -13.28 -4.61 6.20
CA LYS A 104 -14.74 -4.47 6.31
C LYS A 104 -15.34 -3.55 5.25
N LEU A 105 -14.62 -2.49 4.85
CA LEU A 105 -15.09 -1.51 3.85
C LEU A 105 -16.41 -0.81 4.21
N ASN A 106 -16.70 -0.65 5.50
CA ASN A 106 -17.97 -0.05 5.95
C ASN A 106 -18.00 1.48 5.81
N ASP A 107 -16.85 2.14 5.90
CA ASP A 107 -16.71 3.59 5.79
C ASP A 107 -15.55 3.93 4.83
N GLU A 108 -15.87 4.62 3.74
CA GLU A 108 -14.90 4.94 2.68
C GLU A 108 -13.77 5.84 3.19
N HIS A 109 -14.09 6.85 4.00
CA HIS A 109 -13.11 7.84 4.45
C HIS A 109 -12.07 7.20 5.37
N SER A 110 -12.53 6.43 6.36
CA SER A 110 -11.67 5.72 7.30
C SER A 110 -10.86 4.65 6.58
N SER A 111 -11.49 3.85 5.70
CA SER A 111 -10.80 2.84 4.92
C SER A 111 -9.68 3.45 4.06
N VAL A 112 -9.98 4.54 3.34
CA VAL A 112 -8.99 5.25 2.52
C VAL A 112 -7.84 5.78 3.37
N GLY A 113 -8.12 6.37 4.52
CA GLY A 113 -7.08 6.87 5.43
C GLY A 113 -6.14 5.76 5.92
N GLU A 114 -6.68 4.60 6.30
CA GLU A 114 -5.86 3.46 6.72
C GLU A 114 -5.08 2.85 5.53
N MET A 115 -5.61 2.89 4.31
CA MET A 115 -4.91 2.40 3.11
C MET A 115 -3.79 3.35 2.69
N GLU A 116 -3.99 4.66 2.84
CA GLU A 116 -2.94 5.66 2.63
C GLU A 116 -1.76 5.42 3.58
N VAL A 117 -2.03 5.17 4.86
CA VAL A 117 -0.99 4.80 5.84
C VAL A 117 -0.25 3.53 5.44
N LEU A 118 -0.99 2.49 5.00
CA LEU A 118 -0.38 1.23 4.56
C LEU A 118 0.52 1.42 3.34
N LEU A 119 0.08 2.13 2.29
CA LEU A 119 0.90 2.38 1.11
C LEU A 119 2.12 3.25 1.41
N LEU A 120 2.00 4.21 2.33
CA LEU A 120 3.15 5.02 2.77
C LEU A 120 4.21 4.20 3.49
N LEU A 121 3.79 3.25 4.34
CA LEU A 121 4.70 2.31 4.99
C LEU A 121 5.46 1.49 3.96
N ILE A 122 4.75 0.90 2.99
CA ILE A 122 5.35 0.06 1.96
C ILE A 122 6.29 0.88 1.07
N LEU A 123 5.90 2.10 0.67
CA LEU A 123 6.78 3.02 -0.05
C LEU A 123 8.05 3.33 0.76
N GLY A 124 7.90 3.58 2.06
CA GLY A 124 9.03 3.83 2.96
C GLY A 124 9.99 2.65 3.06
N CYS A 125 9.47 1.41 3.06
CA CYS A 125 10.29 0.20 2.95
C CYS A 125 10.96 0.12 1.57
N ALA A 126 10.23 0.37 0.47
CA ALA A 126 10.76 0.30 -0.89
C ALA A 126 11.96 1.22 -1.11
N VAL A 127 11.93 2.46 -0.61
CA VAL A 127 13.04 3.42 -0.77
C VAL A 127 14.18 3.23 0.24
N GLN A 128 14.05 2.26 1.15
CA GLN A 128 15.09 1.89 2.13
C GLN A 128 15.59 0.46 1.98
N CYS A 129 14.99 -0.35 1.10
CA CYS A 129 15.40 -1.72 0.85
C CYS A 129 16.73 -1.81 0.08
N GLU A 130 17.26 -3.03 -0.06
CA GLU A 130 18.50 -3.31 -0.80
C GLU A 130 18.44 -2.83 -2.26
N ARG A 131 17.26 -2.94 -2.90
CA ARG A 131 17.02 -2.50 -4.29
C ARG A 131 16.43 -1.09 -4.38
N LYS A 132 16.62 -0.24 -3.38
CA LYS A 132 16.00 1.11 -3.32
C LYS A 132 16.23 1.96 -4.57
N GLU A 133 17.40 1.87 -5.22
CA GLU A 133 17.70 2.64 -6.42
C GLU A 133 16.71 2.31 -7.54
N HIS A 134 16.34 1.04 -7.70
CA HIS A 134 15.32 0.62 -8.68
C HIS A 134 13.97 1.32 -8.42
N PHE A 135 13.51 1.30 -7.17
CA PHE A 135 12.24 1.94 -6.80
C PHE A 135 12.29 3.47 -6.88
N ILE A 136 13.44 4.07 -6.55
CA ILE A 136 13.66 5.51 -6.71
C ILE A 136 13.61 5.90 -8.20
N GLU A 137 14.21 5.10 -9.09
CA GLU A 137 14.14 5.36 -10.54
C GLU A 137 12.71 5.18 -11.08
N ILE A 138 11.94 4.20 -10.59
CA ILE A 138 10.50 4.10 -10.90
C ILE A 138 9.80 5.40 -10.51
N ILE A 139 9.99 5.90 -9.28
CA ILE A 139 9.36 7.15 -8.82
C ILE A 139 9.78 8.32 -9.70
N LYS A 140 11.08 8.45 -10.05
CA LYS A 140 11.59 9.50 -10.92
C LYS A 140 11.06 9.44 -12.35
N SER A 141 10.63 8.28 -12.81
CA SER A 141 10.03 8.11 -14.14
C SER A 141 8.55 8.54 -14.20
N MET A 142 7.91 8.69 -13.04
CA MET A 142 6.52 9.17 -12.94
C MET A 142 6.42 10.68 -13.25
N ASP A 143 5.21 11.18 -13.51
CA ASP A 143 4.99 12.62 -13.74
C ASP A 143 5.53 13.49 -12.58
N LEU A 144 6.14 14.63 -12.90
CA LEU A 144 6.74 15.53 -11.90
C LEU A 144 5.76 15.97 -10.81
N GLU A 145 4.47 16.09 -11.12
CA GLU A 145 3.44 16.41 -10.11
C GLU A 145 3.27 15.28 -9.07
N ILE A 146 3.34 14.02 -9.53
CA ILE A 146 3.29 12.83 -8.68
C ILE A 146 4.55 12.75 -7.84
N GLN A 147 5.73 12.96 -8.43
CA GLN A 147 7.00 12.99 -7.71
C GLN A 147 7.00 13.97 -6.54
N HIS A 148 6.62 15.24 -6.77
CA HIS A 148 6.58 16.26 -5.73
C HIS A 148 5.63 15.89 -4.58
N LYS A 149 4.49 15.25 -4.90
CA LYS A 149 3.54 14.81 -3.88
C LYS A 149 4.08 13.62 -3.09
N ILE A 150 4.74 12.64 -3.73
CA ILE A 150 5.39 11.52 -3.07
C ILE A 150 6.48 12.01 -2.09
N VAL A 151 7.37 12.91 -2.55
CA VAL A 151 8.42 13.50 -1.71
C VAL A 151 7.80 14.24 -0.52
N ARG A 152 6.75 15.05 -0.72
CA ARG A 152 6.06 15.73 0.38
C ARG A 152 5.45 14.75 1.39
N LEU A 153 4.87 13.65 0.93
CA LEU A 153 4.26 12.66 1.81
C LEU A 153 5.29 11.87 2.63
N HIS A 154 6.48 11.61 2.05
CA HIS A 154 7.53 10.83 2.71
C HIS A 154 8.38 11.66 3.69
N PHE A 155 8.63 12.94 3.40
CA PHE A 155 9.52 13.80 4.19
C PHE A 155 8.82 14.84 5.09
N SER A 156 7.48 14.83 5.19
CA SER A 156 6.73 15.79 6.02
C SER A 156 6.39 15.28 7.43
N LYS A 157 7.17 14.33 7.98
CA LYS A 157 7.09 13.93 9.39
C LYS A 157 8.44 14.05 10.07
#